data_AF-E9I954-F1
#
_entry.id   AF-E9I954-F1
#
_cell.length_a   1.000
_cell.length_b   1.000
_cell.length_c   1.000
_cell.angle_alpha   90.00
_cell.angle_beta   90.00
_cell.angle_gamma   90.00
#
_symmetry.space_group_name_H-M   'P 1'
#
loop_
_entity.id
_entity.type
_entity.pdbx_description
1 polymer ?
#
loop_
_entity_poly.entity_id
_entity_poly.type
_entity_poly.pdbx_seq_one_letter_code
_entity_poly.pdbx_strand_id
1 'polypeptide(L)' 'VPPDTRVIRGCGWDESNYKGQCYQRSGFGGRQEVCSCLSDLCNSATPGPEIWLLQHFISSCILINLLLMSLWN' A
#
# COMPACT_ATOMS: atom_id res chain seq x y z
N VAL A 1 8.55 -9.28 23.92
CA VAL A 1 7.33 -10.05 23.57
C VAL A 1 6.99 -9.69 22.13
N PRO A 2 6.76 -10.66 21.22
CA PRO A 2 6.28 -10.35 19.87
C PRO A 2 4.90 -9.70 19.96
N PRO A 3 4.48 -8.89 18.96
CA PRO A 3 3.16 -8.26 19.01
C PRO A 3 2.05 -9.33 18.99
N ASP A 4 1.06 -9.20 19.88
CA ASP A 4 -0.10 -10.10 19.97
C ASP A 4 -0.97 -10.07 18.70
N THR A 5 -0.75 -9.06 17.84
CA THR A 5 -1.40 -8.89 16.54
C THR A 5 -0.36 -8.71 15.44
N ARG A 6 -0.46 -9.48 14.36
CA ARG A 6 0.34 -9.30 13.14
C ARG A 6 -0.59 -9.04 11.95
N VAL A 7 -0.22 -8.06 11.12
CA VAL A 7 -0.89 -7.84 9.82
C VAL A 7 -0.19 -8.68 8.77
N ILE A 8 -0.93 -9.54 8.08
CA ILE A 8 -0.44 -10.35 6.96
C ILE A 8 -1.06 -9.79 5.68
N ARG A 9 -0.24 -9.47 4.68
CA ARG A 9 -0.69 -8.99 3.37
C ARG A 9 -0.42 -10.05 2.31
N GLY A 10 -1.40 -10.33 1.46
CA GLY A 10 -1.32 -11.26 0.33
C GLY A 10 -2.50 -11.05 -0.62
N CYS A 11 -2.44 -11.65 -1.81
CA CYS A 11 -3.57 -11.60 -2.75
C CYS A 11 -4.82 -12.24 -2.13
N GLY A 12 -5.99 -11.71 -2.51
CA GLY A 12 -7.28 -12.18 -2.01
C GLY A 12 -7.49 -13.68 -2.26
N TRP A 13 -8.07 -14.37 -1.28
CA TRP A 13 -8.30 -15.81 -1.35
C TRP A 13 -9.65 -16.15 -2.02
N ASP A 14 -10.67 -15.30 -1.86
CA ASP A 14 -12.00 -15.48 -2.44
C ASP A 14 -12.65 -14.12 -2.76
N GLU A 15 -12.90 -13.87 -4.05
CA GLU A 15 -13.60 -12.67 -4.55
C GLU A 15 -15.09 -12.89 -4.80
N SER A 16 -15.58 -14.13 -4.69
CA SER A 16 -16.95 -14.49 -5.06
C SER A 16 -17.99 -14.17 -3.99
N ASN A 17 -17.62 -14.32 -2.71
CA ASN A 17 -18.56 -14.16 -1.59
C ASN A 17 -18.26 -12.98 -0.67
N TYR A 18 -17.03 -12.46 -0.68
CA TYR A 18 -16.56 -11.51 0.33
C TYR A 18 -16.05 -10.20 -0.24
N LYS A 19 -16.34 -9.89 -1.52
CA LYS A 19 -15.86 -8.67 -2.18
C LYS A 19 -16.29 -7.40 -1.43
N GLY A 20 -15.32 -6.57 -1.04
CA GLY A 20 -15.54 -5.37 -0.24
C GLY A 20 -15.87 -5.62 1.23
N GLN A 21 -15.67 -6.85 1.75
CA GLN A 21 -15.99 -7.22 3.12
C GLN A 21 -14.79 -7.86 3.84
N CYS A 22 -14.78 -7.72 5.16
CA CYS A 22 -13.90 -8.46 6.05
C CYS A 22 -14.64 -9.66 6.63
N TYR A 23 -13.99 -10.81 6.66
CA TYR A 23 -14.56 -12.05 7.18
C TYR A 23 -13.55 -12.76 8.06
N GLN A 24 -14.07 -13.51 9.02
CA GLN A 24 -13.24 -14.31 9.91
C GLN A 24 -12.93 -15.65 9.25
N ARG A 25 -11.66 -16.04 9.23
CA ARG A 25 -11.23 -17.35 8.75
C ARG A 25 -10.61 -18.14 9.89
N SER A 26 -11.09 -19.37 10.08
CA SER A 26 -10.47 -20.35 10.97
C SER A 26 -9.25 -20.99 10.28
N GLY A 27 -8.11 -21.11 10.97
CA GLY A 27 -6.88 -21.68 10.42
C GLY A 27 -5.73 -21.75 11.41
N PHE A 28 -4.55 -22.21 10.95
CA PHE A 28 -3.34 -22.34 11.77
C PHE A 28 -2.93 -20.97 12.36
N GLY A 29 -2.97 -20.84 13.68
CA GLY A 29 -2.49 -19.65 14.41
C GLY A 29 -3.56 -18.77 15.07
N GLY A 30 -4.84 -19.16 15.06
CA GLY A 30 -5.90 -18.50 15.83
C GLY A 30 -6.93 -17.74 14.99
N ARG A 31 -7.66 -16.81 15.63
CA ARG A 31 -8.70 -15.98 15.01
C ARG A 31 -8.07 -14.97 14.07
N GLN A 32 -8.28 -15.14 12.76
CA GLN A 32 -7.81 -14.21 11.74
C GLN A 32 -8.99 -13.50 11.09
N GLU A 33 -8.86 -12.18 10.89
CA GLU A 33 -9.76 -11.37 10.09
C GLU A 33 -9.11 -11.06 8.75
N VAL A 34 -9.81 -11.37 7.67
CA VAL A 34 -9.32 -11.23 6.29
C VAL A 34 -10.25 -10.27 5.57
N CYS A 35 -9.70 -9.19 5.02
CA CYS A 35 -10.44 -8.21 4.22
C CYS A 35 -10.14 -8.39 2.74
N SER A 36 -11.18 -8.32 1.91
CA SER A 36 -11.00 -8.36 0.46
C SER A 36 -10.81 -6.95 -0.13
N CYS A 37 -10.21 -6.93 -1.32
CA CYS A 37 -9.90 -5.73 -2.06
C CYS A 37 -10.96 -5.46 -3.16
N LEU A 38 -11.23 -4.19 -3.45
CA LEU A 38 -12.15 -3.78 -4.54
C LEU A 38 -11.43 -3.40 -5.83
N SER A 39 -10.15 -3.06 -5.73
CA SER A 39 -9.30 -2.64 -6.83
C SER A 39 -7.92 -3.25 -6.69
N ASP A 40 -7.16 -3.25 -7.78
CA ASP A 40 -5.77 -3.65 -7.76
C ASP A 40 -4.98 -2.82 -6.75
N LEU A 41 -4.01 -3.48 -6.11
CA LEU A 41 -3.06 -2.88 -5.15
C LEU A 41 -3.70 -2.25 -3.89
N CYS A 42 -4.99 -2.42 -3.60
CA CYS A 42 -5.59 -1.72 -2.44
C CYS A 42 -5.15 -2.21 -1.05
N ASN A 43 -4.50 -3.36 -0.97
CA ASN A 43 -3.87 -3.85 0.26
C ASN A 43 -2.37 -3.49 0.35
N SER A 44 -1.87 -2.65 -0.55
CA SER A 44 -0.48 -2.18 -0.52
C SER A 44 -0.19 -1.46 0.80
N ALA A 45 1.05 -1.58 1.26
CA ALA A 45 1.50 -0.79 2.39
C ALA A 45 1.55 0.68 1.99
N THR A 46 1.00 1.56 2.84
CA THR A 46 1.26 3.00 2.70
C THR A 46 2.77 3.22 2.74
N PRO A 47 3.35 3.93 1.76
CA PRO A 47 4.77 4.27 1.81
C PRO A 47 5.06 5.02 3.11
N GLY A 48 6.09 4.60 3.83
CA GLY A 48 6.53 5.30 5.03
C GLY A 48 6.89 6.76 4.71
N PRO A 49 6.93 7.65 5.71
CA PRO A 49 7.22 9.07 5.52
C PRO A 49 8.54 9.32 4.78
N GLU A 50 9.52 8.41 4.91
CA GLU A 50 10.80 8.47 4.21
C GLU A 50 10.66 8.42 2.68
N ILE A 51 9.69 7.67 2.15
CA ILE A 51 9.48 7.52 0.70
C ILE A 51 8.85 8.79 0.11
N TRP A 52 7.96 9.45 0.86
CA TRP A 52 7.32 10.71 0.45
C TRP A 52 8.34 11.84 0.29
N LEU A 53 9.32 11.93 1.21
CA LEU A 53 10.38 12.93 1.16
C LEU A 53 11.28 12.74 -0.07
N LEU A 54 11.64 11.49 -0.39
CA LEU A 54 12.42 11.18 -1.58
C LEU A 54 11.65 11.52 -2.86
N GLN A 55 10.36 11.17 -2.93
CA GLN A 55 9.52 11.45 -4.09
C GLN A 55 9.34 12.96 -4.33
N HIS A 56 9.13 13.74 -3.27
CA HIS A 56 9.04 15.21 -3.39
C HIS A 56 10.36 15.84 -3.84
N PHE A 57 11.50 15.35 -3.34
CA PHE A 57 12.81 15.85 -3.74
C PHE A 57 13.08 15.60 -5.22
N ILE A 58 12.85 14.37 -5.70
CA ILE A 58 13.03 14.01 -7.11
C ILE A 58 12.11 14.85 -8.01
N SER A 59 10.83 14.99 -7.63
CA SER A 59 9.88 15.80 -8.40
C SER A 59 10.30 17.27 -8.48
N SER A 60 10.80 17.82 -7.37
CA SER A 60 11.33 19.19 -7.34
C SER A 60 12.52 19.35 -8.28
N CYS A 61 13.49 18.43 -8.24
CA CYS A 61 14.65 18.45 -9.13
C CYS A 61 14.23 18.41 -10.62
N ILE A 62 13.29 17.55 -10.99
CA ILE A 62 12.81 17.44 -12.38
C ILE A 62 12.17 18.77 -12.82
N LEU A 63 11.30 19.35 -11.99
CA LEU A 63 10.64 20.62 -12.28
C LEU A 63 11.64 21.78 -12.43
N ILE A 64 12.65 21.85 -11.56
CA ILE A 64 13.71 22.87 -11.63
C ILE A 64 14.49 22.74 -12.95
N ASN A 65 14.90 21.52 -13.33
CA ASN A 65 15.62 21.31 -14.58
C ASN A 65 14.77 21.69 -15.81
N LEU A 66 13.49 21.32 -15.83
CA LEU A 66 12.57 21.70 -16.91
C LEU A 66 12.40 23.22 -17.02
N LEU A 67 12.28 23.92 -15.88
CA LEU A 67 12.20 25.37 -15.84
C LEU A 67 13.49 26.01 -16.41
N LEU A 68 14.66 25.55 -15.96
CA LEU A 68 15.95 26.00 -16.46
C LEU A 68 16.09 25.80 -17.98
N MET A 69 15.66 24.66 -18.51
CA MET A 69 15.65 24.41 -19.95
C MET A 69 14.70 25.34 -20.70
N SER A 70 13.54 25.67 -20.14
CA SER A 70 12.57 26.59 -20.75
C SER A 70 13.02 28.06 -20.73
N LEU A 71 13.86 28.45 -19.78
CA LEU A 71 14.43 29.80 -19.67
C LEU A 71 15.71 29.98 -20.49
N TRP A 72 16.36 28.87 -20.86
CA TRP A 72 17.55 28.85 -21.72
C TRP A 72 17.21 28.84 -23.22
N ASN A 73 15.97 28.48 -23.57
CA ASN A 73 15.45 28.44 -24.94
C ASN A 73 14.77 29.77 -25.31
#